data_AF-A0A355FWZ9-F1
#
_entry.id   AF-A0A355FWZ9-F1
#
_cell.length_a   1.000
_cell.length_b   1.000
_cell.length_c   1.000
_cell.angle_alpha   90.00
_cell.angle_beta   90.00
_cell.angle_gamma   90.00
#
_symmetry.space_group_name_H-M   'P 1'
#
loop_
_entity.id
_entity.type
_entity.pdbx_description
1 polymer ?
#
loop_
_entity_poly.entity_id
_entity_poly.type
_entity_poly.pdbx_seq_one_letter_code
_entity_poly.pdbx_strand_id
1 'polypeptide(L)'
;MKTAIHPTYYSKAVITCACGAVYTTGSTLERIDVELCSVCHPFYTGKQKILDSARRVEKFEARTSQKKASVKSKTVKKAERAAKRKPKIEVEETKSVRIKKTKKSEA
;
A
#
# COMPACT_ATOMS: atom_id res chain seq x y z
N MET A 1 26.09 -39.34 34.80
CA MET A 1 24.75 -39.09 35.37
C MET A 1 24.61 -39.86 36.67
N LYS A 2 24.39 -39.16 37.80
CA LYS A 2 23.96 -39.83 39.04
C LYS A 2 22.49 -40.23 38.89
N THR A 3 22.16 -41.48 39.18
CA THR A 3 20.84 -42.05 38.88
C THR A 3 19.67 -41.41 39.62
N ALA A 4 19.91 -40.70 40.72
CA ALA A 4 18.85 -40.19 41.61
C ALA A 4 18.58 -38.67 41.54
N ILE A 5 19.36 -37.89 40.81
CA ILE A 5 19.32 -36.41 40.87
C ILE A 5 19.29 -35.73 39.50
N HIS A 6 19.30 -36.51 38.42
CA HIS A 6 19.30 -35.97 37.06
C HIS A 6 18.04 -36.36 36.31
N PRO A 7 17.46 -35.45 35.51
CA PRO A 7 16.33 -35.76 34.66
C PRO A 7 16.73 -36.75 33.56
N THR A 8 15.74 -37.49 33.07
CA THR A 8 15.89 -38.40 31.93
C THR A 8 16.44 -37.64 30.73
N TYR A 9 17.54 -38.13 30.19
CA TYR A 9 18.22 -37.53 29.05
C TYR A 9 18.13 -38.46 27.85
N TYR A 10 17.58 -37.95 26.77
CA TYR A 10 17.47 -38.65 25.50
C TYR A 10 18.63 -38.25 24.61
N SER A 11 19.51 -39.21 24.28
CA SER A 11 20.67 -38.98 23.41
C SER A 11 20.28 -38.78 21.93
N LYS A 12 19.06 -39.19 21.54
CA LYS A 12 18.52 -39.11 20.18
C LYS A 12 17.20 -38.33 20.15
N ALA A 13 17.18 -37.11 20.70
CA ALA A 13 16.04 -36.23 20.54
C ALA A 13 15.96 -35.69 19.10
N VAL A 14 14.74 -35.62 18.56
CA VAL A 14 14.48 -35.16 17.20
C VAL A 14 14.05 -33.70 17.24
N ILE A 15 14.80 -32.82 16.58
CA ILE A 15 14.44 -31.42 16.38
C ILE A 15 13.84 -31.27 14.99
N THR A 16 12.61 -30.80 14.92
CA THR A 16 11.85 -30.52 13.69
C THR A 16 11.78 -29.02 13.47
N CYS A 17 12.39 -28.54 12.38
CA CYS A 17 12.33 -27.12 12.03
C CYS A 17 11.21 -26.83 11.03
N ALA A 18 10.60 -25.64 11.10
CA ALA A 18 9.60 -25.16 10.14
C ALA A 18 10.08 -25.15 8.67
N CYS A 19 11.39 -25.08 8.43
CA CYS A 19 11.98 -25.19 7.09
C CYS A 19 12.14 -26.63 6.58
N GLY A 20 11.72 -27.63 7.36
CA GLY A 20 11.82 -29.06 7.01
C GLY A 20 13.13 -29.74 7.41
N ALA A 21 14.07 -28.99 8.01
CA ALA A 21 15.31 -29.58 8.53
C ALA A 21 15.02 -30.40 9.80
N VAL A 22 15.60 -31.62 9.87
CA VAL A 22 15.51 -32.52 11.02
C VAL A 22 16.90 -32.75 11.59
N TYR A 23 17.07 -32.51 12.88
CA TYR A 23 18.34 -32.73 13.59
C TYR A 23 18.17 -33.77 14.70
N THR A 24 19.20 -34.59 14.90
CA THR A 24 19.29 -35.49 16.05
C THR A 24 20.27 -34.92 17.06
N THR A 25 19.78 -34.53 18.23
CA THR A 25 20.59 -33.95 19.31
C THR A 25 20.22 -34.56 20.66
N GLY A 26 21.08 -34.42 21.66
CA GLY A 26 20.76 -34.89 23.00
C GLY A 26 19.97 -33.85 23.80
N SER A 27 18.81 -34.23 24.34
CA SER A 27 17.93 -33.31 25.07
C SER A 27 17.13 -34.06 26.16
N THR A 28 16.58 -33.34 27.13
CA THR A 28 15.66 -33.92 28.14
C THR A 28 14.25 -34.19 27.58
N LEU A 29 13.95 -33.69 26.39
CA LEU A 29 12.73 -33.93 25.64
C LEU A 29 13.01 -34.81 24.42
N GLU A 30 12.04 -35.64 24.03
CA GLU A 30 12.21 -36.54 22.89
C GLU A 30 12.03 -35.83 21.54
N ARG A 31 11.16 -34.81 21.49
CA ARG A 31 10.86 -34.01 20.29
C ARG A 31 10.84 -32.53 20.61
N ILE A 32 11.42 -31.72 19.73
CA ILE A 32 11.50 -30.26 19.87
C ILE A 32 11.15 -29.63 18.52
N ASP A 33 10.10 -28.80 18.51
CA ASP A 33 9.72 -28.02 17.33
C ASP A 33 10.38 -26.63 17.39
N VAL A 34 11.02 -26.22 16.29
CA VAL A 34 11.79 -24.96 16.23
C VAL A 34 11.45 -24.16 14.97
N GLU A 35 11.20 -22.86 15.14
CA GLU A 35 10.86 -21.97 14.02
C GLU A 35 12.08 -21.60 13.15
N LEU A 36 13.27 -21.48 13.77
CA LEU A 36 14.49 -21.02 13.12
C LEU A 36 15.68 -21.93 13.48
N CYS A 37 16.32 -22.51 12.46
CA CYS A 37 17.55 -23.29 12.59
C CYS A 37 18.74 -22.60 11.91
N SER A 38 19.92 -23.21 12.02
CA SER A 38 21.15 -22.72 11.38
C SER A 38 21.04 -22.58 9.86
N VAL A 39 20.15 -23.35 9.22
CA VAL A 39 19.96 -23.30 7.77
C VAL A 39 19.11 -22.10 7.35
N CYS A 40 18.14 -21.67 8.15
CA CYS A 40 17.20 -20.60 7.77
C CYS A 40 17.42 -19.28 8.50
N HIS A 41 18.21 -19.23 9.58
CA HIS A 41 18.39 -17.99 10.31
C HIS A 41 19.24 -16.99 9.50
N PRO A 42 18.77 -15.73 9.30
CA PRO A 42 19.43 -14.72 8.47
C PRO A 42 20.91 -14.46 8.81
N PHE A 43 21.29 -14.69 10.06
CA PHE A 43 22.68 -14.61 10.51
C PHE A 43 23.60 -15.63 9.82
N TYR A 44 23.17 -16.88 9.65
CA TYR A 44 23.99 -17.92 9.03
C TYR A 44 23.93 -17.89 7.50
N THR A 45 22.80 -17.44 6.94
CA THR A 45 22.63 -17.34 5.49
C THR A 45 23.27 -16.08 4.90
N GLY A 46 23.79 -15.17 5.73
CA GLY A 46 24.51 -13.96 5.31
C GLY A 46 23.67 -12.93 4.55
N LYS A 47 22.38 -13.22 4.31
CA LYS A 47 21.44 -12.31 3.65
C LYS A 47 21.00 -11.29 4.69
N GLN A 48 21.77 -10.22 4.81
CA GLN A 48 21.34 -9.04 5.56
C GLN A 48 20.06 -8.51 4.92
N LYS A 49 18.97 -8.51 5.68
CA LYS A 49 17.74 -7.81 5.30
C LYS A 49 18.04 -6.32 5.41
N ILE A 50 18.54 -5.73 4.32
CA ILE A 50 18.78 -4.28 4.24
C ILE A 50 17.42 -3.62 4.47
N LEU A 51 17.21 -3.08 5.68
CA LEU A 51 16.07 -2.25 6.00
C LEU A 51 16.32 -0.91 5.33
N ASP A 52 16.00 -0.86 4.04
CA ASP A 52 16.32 0.28 3.20
C ASP A 52 15.48 1.50 3.61
N SER A 53 16.14 2.48 4.22
CA SER A 53 15.57 3.77 4.59
C SER A 53 15.39 4.69 3.37
N ALA A 54 15.87 4.30 2.18
CA ALA A 54 15.82 5.08 0.95
C ALA A 54 14.41 5.39 0.44
N ARG A 55 13.38 4.61 0.84
CA ARG A 55 12.01 4.81 0.32
C ARG A 55 11.28 6.04 0.87
N ARG A 56 11.89 6.84 1.76
CA ARG A 56 11.28 8.10 2.21
C ARG A 56 11.23 9.13 1.09
N VAL A 57 12.29 9.24 0.28
CA VAL A 57 12.36 10.17 -0.85
C VAL A 57 11.36 9.74 -1.93
N GLU A 58 11.37 8.47 -2.32
CA GLU A 58 10.41 7.90 -3.27
C GLU A 58 8.94 8.10 -2.83
N LYS A 59 8.63 7.89 -1.54
CA LYS A 59 7.29 8.15 -0.99
C LYS A 59 6.91 9.62 -1.02
N PHE A 60 7.86 10.53 -0.83
CA PHE A 60 7.62 11.97 -0.92
C PHE A 60 7.34 12.41 -2.38
N GLU A 61 8.11 11.90 -3.33
CA GLU A 61 7.91 12.15 -4.77
C GLU A 61 6.58 11.59 -5.26
N ALA A 62 6.21 10.38 -4.84
CA ALA A 62 4.92 9.77 -5.14
C ALA A 62 3.73 10.59 -4.58
N ARG A 63 3.85 11.12 -3.34
CA ARG A 63 2.81 12.00 -2.76
C ARG A 63 2.72 13.33 -3.51
N THR A 64 3.86 13.89 -3.91
CA THR A 64 3.92 15.19 -4.59
C THR A 64 3.37 15.09 -6.01
N SER A 65 3.65 14.02 -6.74
CA SER A 65 3.11 13.78 -8.09
C SER A 65 1.59 13.58 -8.07
N GLN A 66 1.06 12.81 -7.12
CA GLN A 66 -0.39 12.63 -6.94
C GLN A 66 -1.12 13.93 -6.58
N LYS A 67 -0.51 14.80 -5.78
CA LYS A 67 -1.05 16.15 -5.50
C LYS A 67 -1.05 17.03 -6.76
N LYS A 68 0.00 17.01 -7.59
CA LYS A 68 0.03 17.76 -8.85
C LYS A 68 -1.05 17.27 -9.83
N ALA A 69 -1.28 15.97 -9.93
CA ALA A 69 -2.32 15.39 -10.77
C ALA A 69 -3.74 15.81 -10.32
N SER A 70 -4.01 15.76 -9.01
CA SER A 70 -5.32 16.15 -8.46
C SER A 70 -5.60 17.66 -8.60
N VAL A 71 -4.59 18.53 -8.46
CA VAL A 71 -4.73 19.98 -8.64
C VAL A 71 -4.99 20.34 -10.11
N LYS A 72 -4.27 19.73 -11.06
CA LYS A 72 -4.51 19.92 -12.52
C LYS A 72 -5.91 19.49 -12.92
N SER A 73 -6.40 18.36 -12.39
CA SER A 73 -7.77 17.89 -12.68
C SER A 73 -8.85 18.84 -12.14
N LYS A 74 -8.60 19.49 -10.99
CA LYS A 74 -9.51 20.48 -10.40
C LYS A 74 -9.51 21.81 -11.14
N THR A 75 -8.36 22.31 -11.60
CA THR A 75 -8.29 23.55 -12.38
C THR A 75 -8.88 23.37 -13.78
N VAL A 76 -8.65 22.24 -14.45
CA VAL A 76 -9.28 21.93 -15.74
C VAL A 76 -10.80 21.78 -15.59
N LYS A 77 -11.30 21.04 -14.59
CA LYS A 77 -12.75 20.94 -14.33
C LYS A 77 -13.39 22.27 -13.91
N LYS A 78 -12.65 23.15 -13.21
CA LYS A 78 -13.13 24.48 -12.82
C LYS A 78 -13.14 25.45 -14.01
N ALA A 79 -12.15 25.39 -14.89
CA ALA A 79 -12.11 26.15 -16.13
C ALA A 79 -13.22 25.70 -17.11
N GLU A 80 -13.44 24.38 -17.23
CA GLU A 80 -14.49 23.82 -18.07
C GLU A 80 -15.90 24.11 -17.52
N ARG A 81 -16.09 24.06 -16.19
CA ARG A 81 -17.34 24.52 -15.53
C ARG A 81 -17.54 26.03 -15.65
N ALA A 82 -16.48 26.84 -15.65
CA ALA A 82 -16.59 28.29 -15.84
C ALA A 82 -16.94 28.66 -17.29
N ALA A 83 -16.43 27.92 -18.29
CA ALA A 83 -16.79 28.07 -19.70
C ALA A 83 -18.24 27.64 -19.99
N LYS A 84 -18.70 26.51 -19.40
CA LYS A 84 -20.09 26.05 -19.52
C LYS A 84 -21.12 26.94 -18.81
N ARG A 85 -20.69 27.86 -17.94
CA ARG A 85 -21.57 28.77 -17.18
C ARG A 85 -21.93 30.07 -17.92
N LYS A 86 -21.39 30.31 -19.12
CA LYS A 86 -21.62 31.57 -19.86
C LYS A 86 -22.74 31.60 -20.93
N PRO A 87 -23.33 30.52 -21.49
CA PRO A 87 -24.38 30.69 -22.49
C PRO A 87 -25.78 30.65 -21.84
N LYS A 88 -26.06 31.55 -20.90
CA LYS A 88 -27.44 31.81 -20.46
C LYS A 88 -27.85 33.27 -20.53
N ILE A 89 -26.89 34.20 -20.64
CA ILE A 89 -27.17 35.64 -20.64
C ILE A 89 -27.48 36.15 -22.07
N GLU A 90 -26.92 35.57 -23.13
CA GLU A 90 -27.13 36.06 -24.52
C GLU A 90 -28.46 35.62 -25.17
N VAL A 91 -29.15 34.61 -24.62
CA VAL A 91 -30.40 34.08 -25.23
C VAL A 91 -31.66 34.83 -24.75
N GLU A 92 -31.59 35.56 -23.62
CA GLU A 92 -32.73 36.37 -23.14
C GLU A 92 -32.89 37.70 -23.90
N GLU A 93 -31.79 38.34 -24.32
CA GLU A 93 -31.88 39.59 -25.08
C GLU A 93 -32.37 39.37 -26.53
N THR A 94 -32.01 38.26 -27.16
CA THR A 94 -32.44 37.95 -28.54
C THR A 94 -33.92 37.54 -28.64
N LYS A 95 -34.50 36.95 -27.58
CA LYS A 95 -35.95 36.66 -27.51
C LYS A 95 -36.80 37.89 -27.23
N SER A 96 -36.34 38.80 -26.37
CA SER A 96 -37.10 40.01 -26.02
C SER A 96 -37.18 41.01 -27.19
N VAL A 97 -36.14 41.09 -28.04
CA VAL A 97 -36.15 41.92 -29.26
C VAL A 97 -37.04 41.32 -30.36
N ARG A 98 -37.11 39.99 -30.49
CA ARG A 98 -37.93 39.31 -31.51
C ARG A 98 -39.44 39.42 -31.24
N ILE A 99 -39.86 39.40 -29.97
CA ILE A 99 -41.29 39.55 -29.58
C ILE A 99 -41.79 41.00 -29.75
N LYS A 100 -40.92 42.01 -29.57
CA LYS A 100 -41.30 43.42 -29.78
C LYS A 100 -41.45 43.81 -31.25
N LYS A 101 -40.82 43.10 -32.19
CA LYS A 101 -40.96 43.36 -33.63
C LYS A 101 -42.25 42.78 -34.23
N THR A 102 -42.77 41.67 -33.72
CA THR A 102 -44.01 41.06 -34.25
C THR A 102 -45.29 41.74 -33.75
N LYS A 103 -45.27 42.35 -32.55
CA LYS A 103 -46.41 43.14 -32.03
C LYS A 103 -46.55 44.55 -32.63
N LYS A 104 -45.55 45.03 -33.38
CA LYS A 104 -45.57 46.36 -34.02
C LYS A 104 -45.96 46.30 -35.51
N SER A 105 -46.22 45.12 -36.05
CA SER A 105 -46.62 44.90 -37.45
C SER A 105 -48.08 44.49 -37.62
N GLU A 106 -48.87 44.43 -36.53
CA GLU A 106 -50.30 44.05 -36.54
C GLU A 106 -51.22 45.13 -35.91
N ALA A 107 -50.78 46.41 -35.85
CA ALA A 107 -51.60 47.55 -35.46
C ALA A 107 -51.34 48.75 -36.38
#